data_AF-A0A1H6RLK9-F1
#
_entry.id   AF-A0A1H6RLK9-F1
#
_cell.length_a   1.000
_cell.length_b   1.000
_cell.length_c   1.000
_cell.angle_alpha   90.00
_cell.angle_beta   90.00
_cell.angle_gamma   90.00
#
_symmetry.space_group_name_H-M   'P 1'
#
loop_
_entity.id
_entity.type
_entity.pdbx_description
1 polymer ?
#
loop_
_entity_poly.entity_id
_entity_poly.type
_entity_poly.pdbx_seq_one_letter_code
_entity_poly.pdbx_strand_id
1 'polypeptide(L)'
;MNLLYDKFLDYKQIANYRVEYELDNGISLSVKLELSAFPHLIGLHKLTDMPIIRRFNDPNDKVVSAKYITQKIKQQKILTDSSVRASQKFCDIEDRYNNFSKENLLSLSYTEAIVNFNPSKIGSTLKSDFILFERKDSGYNHLCIATAVPFVYSDCYPESFFYRPNDMYIANQTIVKVREVRIYDQNNKIYLEDTLIK
;
A
#
# COMPACT_ATOMS: atom_id res chain seq x y z
N MET A 1 -24.32 1.92 5.65
CA MET A 1 -23.11 2.59 5.13
C MET A 1 -22.12 1.51 4.71
N ASN A 2 -21.50 1.59 3.54
CA ASN A 2 -20.63 0.53 3.03
C ASN A 2 -19.17 0.98 3.11
N LEU A 3 -18.53 0.70 4.25
CA LEU A 3 -17.18 1.15 4.57
C LEU A 3 -16.14 0.73 3.51
N LEU A 4 -16.32 -0.42 2.85
CA LEU A 4 -15.45 -0.84 1.74
C LEU A 4 -15.52 0.12 0.56
N TYR A 5 -16.72 0.59 0.22
CA TYR A 5 -16.91 1.55 -0.85
C TYR A 5 -16.37 2.93 -0.45
N ASP A 6 -16.55 3.33 0.80
CA ASP A 6 -16.01 4.59 1.33
C ASP A 6 -14.47 4.60 1.29
N LYS A 7 -13.83 3.50 1.72
CA LYS A 7 -12.36 3.32 1.62
C LYS A 7 -11.88 3.35 0.16
N PHE A 8 -12.66 2.79 -0.77
CA PHE A 8 -12.37 2.89 -2.20
C PHE A 8 -12.46 4.34 -2.70
N LEU A 9 -13.49 5.08 -2.32
CA LEU A 9 -13.65 6.49 -2.68
C LEU A 9 -12.52 7.35 -2.09
N ASP A 10 -12.10 7.06 -0.87
CA ASP A 10 -11.00 7.75 -0.20
C ASP A 10 -9.68 7.54 -0.94
N TYR A 11 -9.29 6.30 -1.23
CA TYR A 11 -8.10 6.00 -2.04
C TYR A 11 -8.17 6.59 -3.45
N LYS A 12 -9.35 6.60 -4.08
CA LYS A 12 -9.54 7.14 -5.43
C LYS A 12 -9.12 8.61 -5.54
N GLN A 13 -9.14 9.38 -4.45
CA GLN A 13 -8.71 10.78 -4.46
C GLN A 13 -7.21 10.96 -4.76
N ILE A 14 -6.39 9.95 -4.42
CA ILE A 14 -4.94 9.95 -4.65
C ILE A 14 -4.52 8.91 -5.70
N ALA A 15 -5.48 8.23 -6.31
CA ALA A 15 -5.19 7.22 -7.32
C ALA A 15 -4.57 7.89 -8.56
N ASN A 16 -3.54 7.23 -9.08
CA ASN A 16 -2.67 7.68 -10.17
C ASN A 16 -1.86 8.93 -9.84
N TYR A 17 -1.75 9.33 -8.58
CA TYR A 17 -0.73 10.29 -8.16
C TYR A 17 0.64 9.62 -8.24
N ARG A 18 1.66 10.44 -8.46
CA ARG A 18 3.06 10.04 -8.39
C ARG A 18 3.67 10.71 -7.17
N VAL A 19 4.30 9.93 -6.30
CA VAL A 19 5.00 10.44 -5.13
C VAL A 19 6.49 10.19 -5.32
N GLU A 20 7.26 11.26 -5.29
CA GLU A 20 8.72 11.20 -5.31
C GLU A 20 9.26 11.43 -3.90
N TYR A 21 10.25 10.62 -3.53
CA TYR A 21 10.96 10.71 -2.25
C TYR A 21 12.44 10.93 -2.52
N GLU A 22 13.06 11.83 -1.79
CA GLU A 22 14.51 11.88 -1.62
C GLU A 22 14.85 11.42 -0.20
N LEU A 23 15.74 10.44 -0.07
CA LEU A 23 16.19 9.90 1.20
C LEU A 23 17.53 10.54 1.62
N ASP A 24 17.81 10.60 2.92
CA ASP A 24 19.03 11.24 3.45
C ASP A 24 20.35 10.60 2.98
N ASN A 25 20.29 9.35 2.50
CA ASN A 25 21.43 8.64 1.92
C ASN A 25 21.61 8.89 0.41
N GLY A 26 20.85 9.82 -0.18
CA GLY A 26 20.93 10.21 -1.58
C GLY A 26 20.14 9.32 -2.56
N ILE A 27 19.39 8.33 -2.07
CA ILE A 27 18.47 7.55 -2.91
C ILE A 27 17.23 8.39 -3.23
N SER A 28 16.82 8.40 -4.51
CA SER A 28 15.55 8.98 -4.94
C SER A 28 14.62 7.91 -5.50
N LEU A 29 13.35 7.96 -5.11
CA LEU A 29 12.31 7.00 -5.50
C LEU A 29 11.15 7.74 -6.16
N SER A 30 10.51 7.16 -7.18
CA SER A 30 9.27 7.64 -7.77
C SER A 30 8.23 6.51 -7.77
N VAL A 31 7.19 6.68 -6.94
CA VAL A 31 6.15 5.68 -6.68
C VAL A 31 4.84 6.11 -7.31
N LYS A 32 4.24 5.23 -8.13
CA LYS A 32 2.93 5.48 -8.73
C LYS A 32 1.82 4.77 -7.96
N LEU A 33 0.84 5.53 -7.46
CA LEU A 33 -0.29 5.01 -6.69
C LEU A 33 -1.43 4.53 -7.59
N GLU A 34 -1.21 3.47 -8.36
CA GLU A 34 -2.21 3.03 -9.33
C GLU A 34 -3.55 2.64 -8.69
N LEU A 35 -4.67 2.95 -9.38
CA LEU A 35 -5.99 2.51 -8.93
C LEU A 35 -6.09 0.98 -8.83
N SER A 36 -5.36 0.26 -9.70
CA SER A 36 -5.25 -1.19 -9.75
C SER A 36 -4.67 -1.81 -8.47
N ALA A 37 -3.86 -1.06 -7.71
CA ALA A 37 -3.25 -1.54 -6.48
C ALA A 37 -4.24 -1.65 -5.31
N PHE A 38 -5.37 -0.94 -5.37
CA PHE A 38 -6.35 -0.85 -4.27
C PHE A 38 -6.71 -2.22 -3.64
N PRO A 39 -7.11 -3.26 -4.41
CA PRO A 39 -7.47 -4.56 -3.82
C PRO A 39 -6.32 -5.23 -3.07
N HIS A 40 -5.08 -5.02 -3.49
CA HIS A 40 -3.90 -5.55 -2.81
C HIS A 40 -3.59 -4.77 -1.54
N LEU A 41 -3.60 -3.43 -1.61
CA LEU A 41 -3.26 -2.57 -0.48
C LEU A 41 -4.23 -2.70 0.69
N ILE A 42 -5.54 -2.78 0.41
CA ILE A 42 -6.55 -3.00 1.46
C ILE A 42 -6.64 -4.47 1.91
N GLY A 43 -5.94 -5.38 1.23
CA GLY A 43 -5.79 -6.78 1.65
C GLY A 43 -6.82 -7.77 1.10
N LEU A 44 -7.70 -7.37 0.18
CA LEU A 44 -8.74 -8.26 -0.34
C LEU A 44 -8.18 -9.56 -0.90
N HIS A 45 -7.00 -9.54 -1.53
CA HIS A 45 -6.32 -10.73 -2.05
C HIS A 45 -6.07 -11.83 -1.01
N LYS A 46 -6.12 -11.53 0.30
CA LYS A 46 -5.96 -12.54 1.37
C LYS A 46 -7.24 -13.32 1.67
N LEU A 47 -8.41 -12.85 1.23
CA LEU A 47 -9.72 -13.46 1.50
C LEU A 47 -10.01 -14.62 0.55
N THR A 48 -9.12 -15.61 0.53
CA THR A 48 -9.12 -16.74 -0.41
C THR A 48 -10.27 -17.74 -0.20
N ASP A 49 -11.05 -17.58 0.86
CA ASP A 49 -12.32 -18.27 1.07
C ASP A 49 -13.43 -17.69 0.17
N MET A 50 -13.34 -16.43 -0.25
CA MET A 50 -14.32 -15.79 -1.13
C MET A 50 -14.11 -16.19 -2.60
N PRO A 51 -15.12 -16.74 -3.31
CA PRO A 51 -14.96 -17.18 -4.70
C PRO A 51 -14.48 -16.10 -5.68
N ILE A 52 -14.98 -14.87 -5.53
CA ILE A 52 -14.56 -13.73 -6.37
C ILE A 52 -13.09 -13.38 -6.17
N ILE A 53 -12.57 -13.50 -4.93
CA ILE A 53 -11.18 -13.20 -4.60
C ILE A 53 -10.25 -14.33 -5.07
N ARG A 54 -10.67 -15.60 -4.94
CA ARG A 54 -9.89 -16.71 -5.52
C ARG A 54 -9.64 -16.52 -7.01
N ARG A 55 -10.69 -16.13 -7.74
CA ARG A 55 -10.59 -15.84 -9.17
C ARG A 55 -9.71 -14.62 -9.44
N PHE A 56 -9.79 -13.58 -8.62
CA PHE A 56 -8.90 -12.41 -8.71
C PHE A 56 -7.41 -12.78 -8.54
N ASN A 57 -7.13 -13.75 -7.68
CA ASN A 57 -5.77 -14.21 -7.43
C ASN A 57 -5.26 -15.21 -8.47
N ASP A 58 -6.12 -15.74 -9.34
CA ASP A 58 -5.73 -16.71 -10.36
C ASP A 58 -5.09 -15.97 -11.55
N PRO A 59 -3.78 -16.14 -11.81
CA PRO A 59 -3.11 -15.47 -12.92
C PRO A 59 -3.66 -15.88 -14.31
N ASN A 60 -4.37 -17.00 -14.39
CA ASN A 60 -5.01 -17.49 -15.61
C ASN A 60 -6.41 -16.92 -15.83
N ASP A 61 -7.07 -16.40 -14.79
CA ASP A 61 -8.39 -15.79 -14.92
C ASP A 61 -8.27 -14.36 -15.47
N LYS A 62 -8.54 -14.21 -16.77
CA LYS A 62 -8.51 -12.90 -17.45
C LYS A 62 -9.78 -12.07 -17.23
N VAL A 63 -10.80 -12.62 -16.57
CA VAL A 63 -12.10 -11.97 -16.34
C VAL A 63 -12.05 -11.14 -15.06
N VAL A 64 -11.54 -11.71 -13.98
CA VAL A 64 -11.55 -11.08 -12.65
C VAL A 64 -10.28 -10.26 -12.43
N SER A 65 -10.24 -9.08 -13.04
CA SER A 65 -9.15 -8.10 -12.86
C SER A 65 -9.38 -7.15 -11.67
N ALA A 66 -8.38 -6.34 -11.31
CA ALA A 66 -8.55 -5.25 -10.35
C ALA A 66 -9.67 -4.26 -10.75
N LYS A 67 -9.82 -4.01 -12.06
CA LYS A 67 -10.94 -3.21 -12.61
C LYS A 67 -12.29 -3.88 -12.34
N TYR A 68 -12.37 -5.20 -12.48
CA TYR A 68 -13.57 -5.96 -12.14
C TYR A 68 -13.89 -5.86 -10.65
N ILE A 69 -12.90 -6.07 -9.77
CA ILE A 69 -13.08 -5.97 -8.31
C ILE A 69 -13.58 -4.59 -7.90
N THR A 70 -12.95 -3.51 -8.37
CA THR A 70 -13.39 -2.14 -8.10
C THR A 70 -14.79 -1.85 -8.64
N GLN A 71 -15.18 -2.41 -9.79
CA GLN A 71 -16.55 -2.35 -10.29
C GLN A 71 -17.54 -3.05 -9.34
N LYS A 72 -17.19 -4.21 -8.79
CA LYS A 72 -18.04 -4.93 -7.83
C LYS A 72 -18.21 -4.20 -6.50
N ILE A 73 -17.16 -3.53 -6.03
CA ILE A 73 -17.22 -2.64 -4.86
C ILE A 73 -18.20 -1.49 -5.13
N LYS A 74 -18.10 -0.81 -6.28
CA LYS A 74 -19.01 0.28 -6.67
C LYS A 74 -20.47 -0.17 -6.77
N GLN A 75 -20.71 -1.40 -7.22
CA GLN A 75 -22.06 -1.97 -7.32
C GLN A 75 -22.68 -2.26 -5.96
N GLN A 76 -21.87 -2.45 -4.91
CA GLN A 76 -22.33 -2.69 -3.53
C GLN A 76 -23.31 -3.86 -3.38
N LYS A 77 -23.22 -4.87 -4.25
CA LYS A 77 -24.09 -6.06 -4.22
C LYS A 77 -23.41 -7.27 -3.61
N ILE A 78 -22.28 -7.70 -4.20
CA ILE A 78 -21.60 -8.95 -3.84
C ILE A 78 -20.31 -8.72 -3.04
N LEU A 79 -19.72 -7.54 -3.18
CA LEU A 79 -18.48 -7.16 -2.51
C LEU A 79 -18.75 -5.87 -1.75
N THR A 80 -19.14 -6.05 -0.49
CA THR A 80 -19.52 -5.04 0.49
C THR A 80 -18.70 -5.21 1.76
N ASP A 81 -18.68 -4.18 2.62
CA ASP A 81 -18.05 -4.28 3.95
C ASP A 81 -18.55 -5.52 4.73
N SER A 82 -19.85 -5.77 4.74
CA SER A 82 -20.43 -6.95 5.41
C SER A 82 -19.92 -8.27 4.82
N SER A 83 -19.78 -8.38 3.50
CA SER A 83 -19.24 -9.59 2.87
C SER A 83 -17.75 -9.81 3.19
N VAL A 84 -16.97 -8.72 3.31
CA VAL A 84 -15.55 -8.78 3.67
C VAL A 84 -15.39 -9.21 5.13
N ARG A 85 -16.16 -8.62 6.05
CA ARG A 85 -16.15 -8.97 7.47
C ARG A 85 -16.68 -10.37 7.77
N ALA A 86 -17.55 -10.90 6.90
CA ALA A 86 -18.06 -12.26 7.00
C ALA A 86 -17.08 -13.34 6.50
N SER A 87 -15.98 -12.95 5.84
CA SER A 87 -14.94 -13.89 5.42
C SER A 87 -14.31 -14.57 6.64
N GLN A 88 -14.07 -15.88 6.52
CA GLN A 88 -13.35 -16.66 7.52
C GLN A 88 -11.88 -16.24 7.65
N LYS A 89 -11.39 -15.45 6.68
CA LYS A 89 -10.03 -14.91 6.59
C LYS A 89 -9.96 -13.43 6.95
N PHE A 90 -11.05 -12.83 7.45
CA PHE A 90 -11.05 -11.40 7.80
C PHE A 90 -10.00 -11.06 8.87
N CYS A 91 -9.80 -11.93 9.85
CA CYS A 91 -8.78 -11.74 10.89
C CYS A 91 -7.36 -11.59 10.33
N ASP A 92 -7.06 -12.16 9.16
CA ASP A 92 -5.75 -12.03 8.51
C ASP A 92 -5.49 -10.62 7.94
N ILE A 93 -6.55 -9.82 7.78
CA ILE A 93 -6.49 -8.46 7.23
C ILE A 93 -7.09 -7.40 8.13
N GLU A 94 -7.64 -7.75 9.28
CA GLU A 94 -8.46 -6.84 10.09
C GLU A 94 -7.74 -5.53 10.40
N ASP A 95 -6.53 -5.61 10.94
CA ASP A 95 -5.71 -4.44 11.25
C ASP A 95 -5.42 -3.59 10.01
N ARG A 96 -5.04 -4.24 8.91
CA ARG A 96 -4.79 -3.58 7.61
C ARG A 96 -6.05 -2.87 7.13
N TYR A 97 -7.19 -3.56 7.15
CA TYR A 97 -8.47 -3.06 6.67
C TYR A 97 -8.93 -1.87 7.49
N ASN A 98 -8.82 -1.95 8.82
CA ASN A 98 -9.19 -0.89 9.74
C ASN A 98 -8.29 0.34 9.58
N ASN A 99 -6.97 0.15 9.42
CA ASN A 99 -6.00 1.24 9.25
C ASN A 99 -5.89 1.78 7.81
N PHE A 100 -6.54 1.16 6.82
CA PHE A 100 -6.46 1.64 5.44
C PHE A 100 -7.27 2.92 5.24
N SER A 101 -6.57 4.03 4.98
CA SER A 101 -7.12 5.33 4.58
C SER A 101 -6.10 6.09 3.71
N LYS A 102 -6.58 7.06 2.94
CA LYS A 102 -5.75 8.03 2.22
C LYS A 102 -4.78 8.73 3.16
N GLU A 103 -5.27 9.15 4.33
CA GLU A 103 -4.47 9.85 5.34
C GLU A 103 -3.29 9.00 5.81
N ASN A 104 -3.53 7.74 6.22
CA ASN A 104 -2.48 6.84 6.68
C ASN A 104 -1.50 6.44 5.57
N LEU A 105 -1.95 6.42 4.31
CA LEU A 105 -1.03 6.19 3.18
C LEU A 105 -0.12 7.39 2.93
N LEU A 106 -0.63 8.61 3.04
CA LEU A 106 0.14 9.82 2.80
C LEU A 106 1.00 10.23 4.00
N SER A 107 0.59 9.94 5.23
CA SER A 107 1.39 10.27 6.42
C SER A 107 2.72 9.52 6.44
N LEU A 108 2.78 8.32 5.84
CA LEU A 108 4.02 7.54 5.68
C LEU A 108 5.11 8.28 4.88
N SER A 109 4.74 9.28 4.09
CA SER A 109 5.69 10.11 3.34
C SER A 109 6.57 11.00 4.22
N TYR A 110 6.22 11.22 5.49
CA TYR A 110 6.85 12.19 6.39
C TYR A 110 7.71 11.51 7.48
N THR A 111 8.33 10.38 7.14
CA THR A 111 8.79 9.41 8.16
C THR A 111 10.19 8.86 7.85
N GLU A 112 10.47 7.66 8.37
CA GLU A 112 11.65 6.87 8.09
C GLU A 112 11.35 5.81 7.02
N ALA A 113 12.39 5.45 6.29
CA ALA A 113 12.37 4.43 5.26
C ALA A 113 13.37 3.33 5.59
N ILE A 114 12.94 2.09 5.50
CA ILE A 114 13.85 0.96 5.38
C ILE A 114 14.35 0.92 3.94
N VAL A 115 15.67 0.84 3.76
CA VAL A 115 16.33 0.69 2.47
C VAL A 115 16.97 -0.68 2.36
N ASN A 116 17.01 -1.23 1.15
CA ASN A 116 17.51 -2.59 0.88
C ASN A 116 16.84 -3.60 1.82
N PHE A 117 15.51 -3.54 1.92
CA PHE A 117 14.74 -4.37 2.84
C PHE A 117 15.12 -5.84 2.64
N ASN A 118 15.54 -6.49 3.72
CA ASN A 118 15.93 -7.89 3.67
C ASN A 118 14.81 -8.76 4.24
N PRO A 119 13.99 -9.42 3.38
CA PRO A 119 12.87 -10.24 3.83
C PRO A 119 13.32 -11.51 4.58
N SER A 120 14.54 -12.01 4.34
CA SER A 120 15.05 -13.23 4.97
C SER A 120 15.22 -13.10 6.48
N LYS A 121 15.42 -11.89 6.99
CA LYS A 121 15.53 -11.62 8.44
C LYS A 121 14.27 -11.96 9.21
N ILE A 122 13.12 -12.02 8.53
CA ILE A 122 11.80 -12.24 9.15
C ILE A 122 10.96 -13.31 8.44
N GLY A 123 11.55 -14.05 7.50
CA GLY A 123 10.81 -15.04 6.70
C GLY A 123 9.68 -14.45 5.85
N SER A 124 9.82 -13.20 5.41
CA SER A 124 8.82 -12.54 4.55
C SER A 124 8.98 -12.96 3.09
N THR A 125 7.89 -12.88 2.31
CA THR A 125 7.88 -13.11 0.86
C THR A 125 7.75 -11.81 0.06
N LEU A 126 7.80 -10.65 0.71
CA LEU A 126 7.75 -9.34 0.05
C LEU A 126 8.97 -9.17 -0.86
N LYS A 127 8.73 -8.59 -2.03
CA LYS A 127 9.76 -8.23 -3.02
C LYS A 127 10.21 -6.77 -2.89
N SER A 128 9.62 -6.05 -1.95
CA SER A 128 9.90 -4.64 -1.72
C SER A 128 11.36 -4.39 -1.40
N ASP A 129 11.94 -3.40 -2.08
CA ASP A 129 13.28 -2.88 -1.79
C ASP A 129 13.23 -1.84 -0.66
N PHE A 130 12.07 -1.17 -0.52
CA PHE A 130 11.85 -0.10 0.45
C PHE A 130 10.60 -0.34 1.28
N ILE A 131 10.61 0.12 2.53
CA ILE A 131 9.41 0.18 3.37
C ILE A 131 9.38 1.53 4.08
N LEU A 132 8.39 2.36 3.75
CA LEU A 132 8.07 3.53 4.56
C LEU A 132 7.31 3.06 5.80
N PHE A 133 7.65 3.59 6.97
CA PHE A 133 6.98 3.21 8.20
C PHE A 133 6.82 4.39 9.16
N GLU A 134 5.69 4.44 9.85
CA GLU A 134 5.42 5.40 10.93
C GLU A 134 5.02 4.65 12.19
N ARG A 135 5.43 5.19 13.34
CA ARG A 135 4.92 4.75 14.63
C ARG A 135 3.53 5.35 14.87
N LYS A 136 2.59 4.51 15.25
CA LYS A 136 1.28 4.87 15.81
C LYS A 136 1.24 4.51 17.29
N ASP A 137 0.17 4.89 18.00
CA ASP A 137 0.03 4.71 19.45
C ASP A 137 0.35 3.28 19.93
N SER A 138 -0.08 2.27 19.17
CA SER A 138 0.02 0.85 19.54
C SER A 138 0.83 -0.01 18.56
N GLY A 139 1.52 0.59 17.58
CA GLY A 139 2.22 -0.18 16.55
C GLY A 139 2.75 0.68 15.40
N TYR A 140 2.75 0.11 14.20
CA TYR A 140 3.41 0.69 13.04
C TYR A 140 2.60 0.46 11.77
N ASN A 141 2.35 1.54 11.01
CA ASN A 141 1.93 1.41 9.62
C ASN A 141 3.15 1.18 8.74
N HIS A 142 2.97 0.41 7.68
CA HIS A 142 4.00 0.10 6.70
C HIS A 142 3.44 0.23 5.29
N LEU A 143 4.17 0.92 4.42
CA LEU A 143 3.97 0.89 2.97
C LEU A 143 5.20 0.29 2.32
N CYS A 144 5.04 -0.92 1.80
CA CYS A 144 6.08 -1.67 1.13
C CYS A 144 6.11 -1.28 -0.35
N ILE A 145 7.27 -0.89 -0.83
CA ILE A 145 7.48 -0.35 -2.17
C ILE A 145 8.48 -1.24 -2.90
N ALA A 146 8.06 -1.75 -4.05
CA ALA A 146 8.86 -2.57 -4.94
C ALA A 146 9.20 -1.82 -6.23
N THR A 147 10.27 -2.25 -6.88
CA THR A 147 10.69 -1.75 -8.19
C THR A 147 10.05 -2.60 -9.30
N ALA A 148 9.56 -1.95 -10.37
CA ALA A 148 9.07 -2.67 -11.55
C ALA A 148 10.22 -3.32 -12.32
N VAL A 149 11.37 -2.64 -12.35
CA VAL A 149 12.63 -3.12 -12.91
C VAL A 149 13.71 -3.08 -11.82
N PRO A 150 14.46 -4.18 -11.60
CA PRO A 150 15.48 -4.21 -10.55
C PRO A 150 16.45 -3.02 -10.64
N PHE A 151 16.67 -2.37 -9.49
CA PHE A 151 17.56 -1.20 -9.35
C PHE A 151 17.13 0.06 -10.11
N VAL A 152 15.90 0.12 -10.65
CA VAL A 152 15.33 1.30 -11.29
C VAL A 152 14.31 1.94 -10.37
N TYR A 153 14.76 2.93 -9.60
CA TYR A 153 13.93 3.59 -8.58
C TYR A 153 13.01 4.68 -9.11
N SER A 154 13.09 5.00 -10.40
CA SER A 154 12.16 5.93 -11.06
C SER A 154 10.80 5.29 -11.40
N ASP A 155 10.68 3.97 -11.29
CA ASP A 155 9.48 3.19 -11.64
C ASP A 155 9.12 2.20 -10.51
N CYS A 156 8.70 2.76 -9.38
CA CYS A 156 8.29 2.00 -8.20
C CYS A 156 6.76 1.93 -8.08
N TYR A 157 6.29 0.89 -7.39
CA TYR A 157 4.87 0.70 -7.07
C TYR A 157 4.69 0.21 -5.63
N PRO A 158 3.54 0.54 -5.00
CA PRO A 158 3.24 0.02 -3.68
C PRO A 158 2.85 -1.46 -3.78
N GLU A 159 3.66 -2.35 -3.20
CA GLU A 159 3.44 -3.80 -3.17
C GLU A 159 2.42 -4.18 -2.09
N SER A 160 2.51 -3.55 -0.92
CA SER A 160 1.61 -3.83 0.20
C SER A 160 1.49 -2.66 1.15
N PHE A 161 0.35 -2.60 1.83
CA PHE A 161 0.14 -1.79 3.02
C PHE A 161 -0.31 -2.70 4.16
N PHE A 162 0.18 -2.47 5.37
CA PHE A 162 -0.29 -3.15 6.57
C PHE A 162 0.09 -2.43 7.85
N TYR A 163 -0.59 -2.81 8.93
CA TYR A 163 -0.24 -2.43 10.29
C TYR A 163 0.38 -3.63 11.03
N ARG A 164 1.35 -3.37 11.91
CA ARG A 164 1.88 -4.36 12.86
C ARG A 164 2.01 -3.76 14.27
N PRO A 165 1.67 -4.51 15.32
CA PRO A 165 1.84 -4.05 16.70
C PRO A 165 3.30 -4.03 17.16
N ASN A 166 4.19 -4.75 16.47
CA ASN A 166 5.61 -4.84 16.79
C ASN A 166 6.48 -4.32 15.65
N ASP A 167 7.76 -4.15 15.96
CA ASP A 167 8.80 -3.64 15.08
C ASP A 167 9.45 -4.73 14.22
N MET A 168 8.82 -5.90 14.07
CA MET A 168 9.44 -7.05 13.38
C MET A 168 9.97 -6.71 11.99
N TYR A 169 9.25 -5.89 11.22
CA TYR A 169 9.65 -5.48 9.87
C TYR A 169 10.78 -4.43 9.87
N ILE A 170 11.01 -3.76 11.00
CA ILE A 170 11.93 -2.64 11.18
C ILE A 170 13.23 -3.10 11.85
N ALA A 171 13.13 -3.98 12.84
CA ALA A 171 14.23 -4.45 13.65
C ALA A 171 15.35 -5.06 12.78
N ASN A 172 16.58 -4.64 13.07
CA ASN A 172 17.80 -5.07 12.37
C ASN A 172 17.79 -4.75 10.87
N GLN A 173 16.99 -3.80 10.37
CA GLN A 173 17.06 -3.30 9.01
C GLN A 173 17.87 -1.99 8.92
N THR A 174 18.25 -1.61 7.70
CA THR A 174 18.91 -0.32 7.46
C THR A 174 17.85 0.75 7.31
N ILE A 175 17.87 1.74 8.20
CA ILE A 175 16.87 2.81 8.26
C ILE A 175 17.53 4.12 7.87
N VAL A 176 16.81 4.91 7.07
CA VAL A 176 17.17 6.27 6.65
C VAL A 176 15.95 7.16 6.79
N LYS A 177 16.14 8.48 6.80
CA LYS A 177 15.01 9.41 6.84
C LYS A 177 14.58 9.83 5.45
N VAL A 178 13.30 10.13 5.29
CA VAL A 178 12.82 10.89 4.13
C VAL A 178 13.28 12.34 4.32
N ARG A 179 14.05 12.84 3.35
CA ARG A 179 14.56 14.21 3.30
C ARG A 179 13.58 15.14 2.60
N GLU A 180 13.05 14.70 1.47
CA GLU A 180 12.11 15.48 0.66
C GLU A 180 10.99 14.59 0.13
N VAL A 181 9.78 15.15 0.03
CA VAL A 181 8.66 14.54 -0.66
C VAL A 181 8.05 15.51 -1.68
N ARG A 182 7.82 15.03 -2.90
CA ARG A 182 7.03 15.71 -3.93
C ARG A 182 5.86 14.83 -4.35
N ILE A 183 4.65 15.37 -4.32
CA ILE A 183 3.45 14.68 -4.77
C ILE A 183 2.97 15.38 -6.03
N TYR A 184 2.79 14.59 -7.10
CA TYR A 184 2.22 15.02 -8.36
C TYR A 184 0.81 14.44 -8.50
N ASP A 185 -0.13 15.28 -8.93
CA ASP A 185 -1.47 14.83 -9.27
C ASP A 185 -1.46 13.93 -10.53
N GLN A 186 -2.62 13.39 -10.89
CA GLN A 186 -2.80 12.55 -12.09
C GLN A 186 -2.44 13.23 -13.43
N ASN A 187 -2.27 14.56 -13.44
CA ASN A 187 -1.89 15.36 -14.61
C ASN A 187 -0.41 15.78 -14.55
N ASN A 188 0.39 15.19 -13.66
CA ASN A 188 1.79 15.55 -13.38
C ASN A 188 1.99 16.99 -12.90
N LYS A 189 0.98 17.61 -12.29
CA LYS A 189 1.14 18.91 -11.61
C LYS A 189 1.56 18.69 -10.17
N ILE A 190 2.48 19.52 -9.67
CA ILE A 190 2.87 19.51 -8.25
C ILE A 190 1.62 19.81 -7.42
N TYR A 191 1.22 18.82 -6.63
CA TYR A 191 0.15 18.91 -5.64
C TYR A 191 0.70 19.34 -4.28
N LEU A 192 1.88 18.82 -3.91
CA LEU A 192 2.58 19.13 -2.67
C LEU A 192 4.09 18.94 -2.86
N GLU A 193 4.89 19.76 -2.19
CA GLU A 193 6.34 19.65 -2.08
C GLU A 193 6.73 20.06 -0.66
N ASP A 194 7.52 19.25 0.03
CA ASP A 194 8.00 19.54 1.38
C ASP A 194 9.41 19.00 1.61
N THR A 195 10.22 19.76 2.37
CA THR A 195 11.59 19.44 2.78
C THR A 195 11.63 19.23 4.29
N LEU A 196 11.89 17.99 4.70
CA LEU A 196 11.80 17.53 6.09
C LEU A 196 13.13 17.67 6.83
N ILE A 197 14.23 17.59 6.09
CA ILE A 197 15.59 17.69 6.64
C ILE A 197 16.36 18.72 5.80
N LYS A 198 16.85 19.75 6.48
CA LYS A 198 17.70 20.80 5.91
C LYS A 198 19.18 20.46 6.08
#